data_AF-A0A6J7BM77-F1
#
_entry.id   AF-A0A6J7BM77-F1
#
_cell.length_a   1.000
_cell.length_b   1.000
_cell.length_c   1.000
_cell.angle_alpha   90.00
_cell.angle_beta   90.00
_cell.angle_gamma   90.00
#
_symmetry.space_group_name_H-M   'P 1'
#
loop_
_entity.id
_entity.type
_entity.pdbx_description
1 polymer ?
#
loop_
_entity_poly.entity_id
_entity_poly.type
_entity_poly.pdbx_seq_one_letter_code
_entity_poly.pdbx_strand_id
1 'polypeptide(L)'
;MADPRRSGAYAELLSALVAVRTDPASARFDLEIAEAELAGSIDEATARTLRWWQRESVRGLSDHLATVLPDLLANLAESERDAAASVSASATSWSRAHGTTREPVDGGEPATGSDHVDSGAPQPLLPFTGLTVVADSKQDSSIRVTSATQITDHPATTSTRPDLRPSVSPEDS
;
A
#
# COMPACT_ATOMS: atom_id res chain seq x y z
N MET A 1 16.90 6.31 14.88
CA MET A 1 15.58 5.80 15.31
C MET A 1 14.67 5.88 14.10
N ALA A 2 14.13 4.76 13.60
CA ALA A 2 13.27 4.78 12.41
C ALA A 2 11.95 5.50 12.71
N ASP A 3 11.43 6.28 11.75
CA ASP A 3 10.13 6.95 11.87
C ASP A 3 9.01 5.89 11.88
N PRO A 4 8.18 5.80 12.93
CA PRO A 4 7.09 4.83 13.01
C PRO A 4 6.10 4.95 11.84
N ARG A 5 5.91 6.15 11.27
CA ARG A 5 5.04 6.36 10.10
C ARG A 5 5.58 5.67 8.87
N ARG A 6 6.89 5.76 8.67
CA ARG A 6 7.59 5.10 7.55
C ARG A 6 7.52 3.58 7.70
N SER A 7 7.67 3.04 8.91
CA SER A 7 7.48 1.61 9.17
C SER A 7 6.06 1.14 8.84
N GLY A 8 5.03 1.92 9.15
CA GLY A 8 3.64 1.61 8.81
C GLY A 8 3.39 1.60 7.30
N ALA A 9 3.90 2.59 6.58
CA ALA A 9 3.77 2.66 5.12
C ALA A 9 4.43 1.46 4.42
N TYR A 10 5.59 0.99 4.89
CA TYR A 10 6.21 -0.22 4.34
C TYR A 10 5.42 -1.48 4.64
N ALA A 11 4.80 -1.59 5.81
CA ALA A 11 3.95 -2.73 6.14
C ALA A 11 2.71 -2.79 5.23
N GLU A 12 2.06 -1.65 4.97
CA GLU A 12 0.93 -1.55 4.04
C GLU A 12 1.33 -1.90 2.61
N LEU A 13 2.49 -1.41 2.15
CA LEU A 13 3.01 -1.74 0.82
C LEU A 13 3.31 -3.24 0.66
N LEU A 14 3.96 -3.85 1.66
CA LEU A 14 4.23 -5.29 1.65
C LEU A 14 2.94 -6.10 1.73
N SER A 15 1.97 -5.67 2.54
CA SER A 15 0.63 -6.28 2.62
C SER A 15 -0.06 -6.26 1.26
N ALA A 16 -0.07 -5.10 0.58
CA ALA A 16 -0.64 -4.96 -0.75
C ALA A 16 0.08 -5.84 -1.79
N LEU A 17 1.42 -5.91 -1.72
CA LEU A 17 2.21 -6.77 -2.61
C LEU A 17 1.87 -8.26 -2.41
N VAL A 18 1.76 -8.71 -1.15
CA VAL A 18 1.38 -10.08 -0.82
C VAL A 18 -0.06 -10.37 -1.26
N ALA A 19 -0.98 -9.42 -1.11
CA ALA A 19 -2.40 -9.60 -1.47
C ALA A 19 -2.63 -9.79 -2.98
N VAL A 20 -1.78 -9.21 -3.83
CA VAL A 20 -1.88 -9.36 -5.29
C VAL A 20 -1.18 -10.63 -5.79
N ARG A 21 -0.35 -11.29 -4.97
CA ARG A 21 0.35 -12.50 -5.35
C ARG A 21 -0.60 -13.69 -5.45
N THR A 22 -0.62 -14.34 -6.61
CA THR A 22 -1.19 -15.68 -6.74
C THR A 22 -0.24 -16.72 -6.16
N ASP A 23 -0.67 -17.50 -5.18
CA ASP A 23 0.10 -18.61 -4.61
C ASP A 23 -0.46 -19.99 -5.02
N PRO A 24 0.17 -20.68 -5.99
CA PRO A 24 -0.26 -22.01 -6.40
C PRO A 24 -0.05 -23.08 -5.31
N ALA A 25 0.91 -22.89 -4.39
CA ALA A 25 1.15 -23.84 -3.30
C ALA A 25 0.03 -23.76 -2.25
N SER A 26 -0.47 -22.56 -1.94
CA SER A 26 -1.67 -22.41 -1.11
C SER A 26 -2.89 -23.07 -1.74
N ALA A 27 -3.12 -22.88 -3.05
CA ALA A 27 -4.24 -23.53 -3.73
C ALA A 27 -4.14 -25.06 -3.67
N ARG A 28 -2.93 -25.63 -3.78
CA ARG A 28 -2.71 -27.07 -3.61
C ARG A 28 -2.91 -27.54 -2.18
N PHE A 29 -2.46 -26.75 -1.19
CA PHE A 29 -2.70 -27.03 0.22
C PHE A 29 -4.20 -27.12 0.54
N ASP A 30 -4.99 -26.16 0.04
CA ASP A 30 -6.44 -26.11 0.30
C ASP A 30 -7.16 -27.32 -0.32
N LEU A 31 -6.72 -27.77 -1.50
CA LEU A 31 -7.24 -28.98 -2.13
C LEU A 31 -6.95 -30.24 -1.30
N GLU A 32 -5.72 -30.40 -0.83
CA GLU A 32 -5.33 -31.55 0.01
C GLU A 32 -6.10 -31.58 1.34
N ILE A 33 -6.37 -30.41 1.94
CA ILE A 33 -7.23 -30.32 3.12
C ILE A 33 -8.66 -30.73 2.79
N ALA A 34 -9.24 -30.19 1.71
CA ALA A 34 -10.60 -30.53 1.33
C ALA A 34 -10.77 -32.03 1.05
N GLU A 35 -9.79 -32.67 0.41
CA GLU A 35 -9.78 -34.12 0.19
C GLU A 35 -9.69 -34.91 1.51
N ALA A 36 -8.85 -34.46 2.45
CA ALA A 36 -8.74 -35.08 3.77
C ALA A 36 -9.99 -34.91 4.64
N GLU A 37 -10.66 -33.76 4.53
CA GLU A 37 -11.95 -33.49 5.18
C GLU A 37 -13.05 -34.42 4.64
N LEU A 38 -13.11 -34.61 3.31
CA LEU A 38 -14.02 -35.57 2.68
C LEU A 38 -13.73 -37.01 3.12
N ALA A 39 -12.46 -37.36 3.32
CA ALA A 39 -12.05 -38.66 3.86
C ALA A 39 -12.29 -38.80 5.37
N GLY A 40 -12.57 -37.69 6.09
CA GLY A 40 -12.81 -37.65 7.52
C GLY A 40 -11.58 -37.94 8.39
N SER A 41 -10.36 -37.92 7.81
CA SER A 41 -9.13 -38.16 8.55
C SER A 41 -7.92 -37.54 7.85
N ILE A 42 -6.95 -37.07 8.65
CA ILE A 42 -5.63 -36.65 8.18
C ILE A 42 -4.65 -37.72 8.64
N ASP A 43 -4.19 -38.56 7.72
CA ASP A 43 -3.16 -39.56 8.01
C ASP A 43 -1.75 -38.94 8.02
N GLU A 44 -0.74 -39.76 8.34
CA GLU A 44 0.64 -39.29 8.40
C GLU A 44 1.17 -38.82 7.04
N ALA A 45 0.72 -39.45 5.95
CA ALA A 45 1.16 -39.10 4.60
C ALA A 45 0.60 -37.74 4.19
N THR A 46 -0.70 -37.51 4.37
CA THR A 46 -1.37 -36.22 4.16
C THR A 46 -0.73 -35.14 5.04
N ALA A 47 -0.48 -35.41 6.32
CA ALA A 47 0.18 -34.44 7.19
C ALA A 47 1.58 -34.03 6.69
N ARG A 48 2.34 -34.97 6.10
CA ARG A 48 3.65 -34.69 5.49
C ARG A 48 3.50 -33.86 4.22
N THR A 49 2.53 -34.18 3.37
CA THR A 49 2.20 -33.41 2.16
C THR A 49 1.81 -31.96 2.49
N LEU A 50 0.93 -31.77 3.47
CA LEU A 50 0.51 -30.44 3.94
C LEU A 50 1.70 -29.61 4.44
N ARG A 51 2.58 -30.19 5.26
CA ARG A 51 3.80 -29.49 5.71
C ARG A 51 4.73 -29.14 4.56
N TRP A 52 4.80 -29.99 3.53
CA TRP A 52 5.60 -29.70 2.35
C TRP A 52 5.02 -28.52 1.58
N TRP A 53 3.71 -28.49 1.31
CA TRP A 53 3.05 -27.36 0.65
C TRP A 53 3.18 -26.04 1.44
N GLN A 54 3.12 -26.08 2.78
CA GLN A 54 3.37 -24.90 3.61
C GLN A 54 4.79 -24.34 3.42
N ARG A 55 5.81 -25.21 3.43
CA ARG A 55 7.20 -24.78 3.20
C ARG A 55 7.37 -24.22 1.79
N GLU A 56 6.71 -24.84 0.82
CA GLU A 56 6.77 -24.41 -0.57
C GLU A 56 6.10 -23.04 -0.78
N SER A 57 4.98 -22.75 -0.11
CA SER A 57 4.34 -21.42 -0.10
C SER A 57 5.27 -20.34 0.46
N VAL A 58 5.96 -20.61 1.58
CA VAL A 58 6.93 -19.67 2.18
C VAL A 58 8.16 -19.47 1.29
N ARG A 59 8.63 -20.54 0.64
CA ARG A 59 9.71 -20.47 -0.33
C ARG A 59 9.31 -19.60 -1.53
N GLY A 60 8.11 -19.82 -2.08
CA GLY A 60 7.56 -19.03 -3.17
C GLY A 60 7.37 -17.55 -2.81
N LEU A 61 6.94 -17.24 -1.58
CA LEU A 61 6.90 -15.86 -1.08
C LEU A 61 8.29 -15.22 -1.10
N SER A 62 9.29 -15.93 -0.60
CA SER A 62 10.67 -15.42 -0.51
C SER A 62 11.25 -15.16 -1.91
N ASP A 63 11.05 -16.09 -2.84
CA ASP A 63 11.48 -15.96 -4.24
C ASP A 63 10.78 -14.78 -4.94
N HIS A 64 9.48 -14.62 -4.72
CA HIS A 64 8.70 -13.50 -5.25
C HIS A 64 9.21 -12.15 -4.73
N LEU A 65 9.43 -12.03 -3.41
CA LEU A 65 9.95 -10.81 -2.82
C LEU A 65 11.36 -10.50 -3.32
N ALA A 66 12.23 -11.50 -3.42
CA ALA A 66 13.59 -11.34 -3.95
C ALA A 66 13.58 -10.83 -5.40
N THR A 67 12.56 -11.19 -6.17
CA THR A 67 12.40 -10.76 -7.56
C THR A 67 11.85 -9.33 -7.67
N VAL A 68 10.82 -8.98 -6.89
CA VAL A 68 10.07 -7.72 -7.08
C VAL A 68 10.63 -6.56 -6.27
N LEU A 69 11.17 -6.81 -5.07
CA LEU A 69 11.62 -5.75 -4.17
C LEU A 69 12.74 -4.87 -4.74
N PRO A 70 13.78 -5.40 -5.43
CA PRO A 70 14.86 -4.57 -5.94
C PRO A 70 14.37 -3.46 -6.89
N ASP A 71 13.55 -3.83 -7.88
CA ASP A 71 13.00 -2.90 -8.86
C ASP A 71 12.04 -1.90 -8.21
N LEU A 72 11.20 -2.37 -7.29
CA LEU A 72 10.29 -1.50 -6.55
C LEU A 72 11.04 -0.44 -5.73
N LEU A 73 12.12 -0.84 -5.03
CA LEU A 73 12.95 0.07 -4.24
C LEU A 73 13.73 1.03 -5.13
N ALA A 74 14.22 0.58 -6.29
CA ALA A 74 14.87 1.44 -7.27
C ALA A 74 13.90 2.52 -7.80
N ASN A 75 12.68 2.13 -8.16
CA ASN A 75 11.65 3.06 -8.63
C ASN A 75 11.21 4.05 -7.54
N LEU A 76 11.11 3.61 -6.28
CA LEU A 76 10.82 4.50 -5.16
C LEU A 76 11.92 5.54 -4.98
N ALA A 77 13.20 5.13 -5.02
CA ALA A 77 14.33 6.04 -4.88
C ALA A 77 14.44 7.04 -6.06
N GLU A 78 14.10 6.62 -7.27
CA GLU A 78 13.99 7.53 -8.42
C GLU A 78 12.86 8.55 -8.20
N SER A 79 11.67 8.08 -7.80
CA SER A 79 10.53 8.96 -7.53
C SER A 79 10.80 9.99 -6.43
N GLU A 80 11.55 9.62 -5.38
CA GLU A 80 11.98 10.57 -4.34
C GLU A 80 12.93 11.65 -4.91
N ARG A 81 13.85 11.28 -5.81
CA ARG A 81 14.74 12.23 -6.48
C ARG A 81 13.98 13.19 -7.40
N ASP A 82 13.04 12.66 -8.19
CA ASP A 82 12.19 13.46 -9.06
C ASP A 82 11.32 14.44 -8.29
N ALA A 83 10.73 13.99 -7.17
CA ALA A 83 9.95 14.85 -6.30
C ALA A 83 10.79 15.99 -5.71
N ALA A 84 12.02 15.70 -5.26
CA ALA A 84 12.93 16.72 -4.74
C ALA A 84 13.34 17.74 -5.83
N ALA A 85 13.64 17.27 -7.04
CA ALA A 85 13.95 18.13 -8.18
C ALA A 85 12.76 19.04 -8.54
N SER A 86 11.54 18.49 -8.56
CA SER A 86 10.31 19.23 -8.83
C SER A 86 10.02 20.34 -7.80
N VAL A 87 10.22 20.04 -6.51
CA VAL A 87 10.08 21.03 -5.43
C VAL A 87 11.10 22.16 -5.59
N SER A 88 12.36 21.84 -5.91
CA SER A 88 13.42 22.85 -6.15
C SER A 88 13.12 23.75 -7.35
N ALA A 89 12.65 23.16 -8.46
CA ALA A 89 12.23 23.90 -9.65
C ALA A 89 11.06 24.84 -9.36
N SER A 90 10.08 24.36 -8.57
CA SER A 90 8.92 25.14 -8.13
C SER A 90 9.34 26.31 -7.24
N ALA A 91 10.24 26.07 -6.28
CA ALA A 91 10.78 27.12 -5.40
C ALA A 91 11.53 28.21 -6.18
N THR A 92 12.31 27.82 -7.19
CA THR A 92 13.02 28.75 -8.08
C THR A 92 12.03 29.59 -8.88
N SER A 93 11.00 28.96 -9.44
CA SER A 93 9.96 29.63 -10.22
C SER A 93 9.15 30.62 -9.36
N TRP A 94 8.78 30.21 -8.14
CA TRP A 94 8.11 31.06 -7.15
C TRP A 94 8.96 32.28 -6.78
N SER A 95 10.24 32.06 -6.48
CA SER A 95 11.16 33.15 -6.12
C SER A 95 11.32 34.16 -7.25
N ARG A 96 11.36 33.71 -8.50
CA ARG A 96 11.40 34.58 -9.68
C ARG A 96 10.13 35.40 -9.84
N ALA A 97 8.96 34.78 -9.67
CA ALA A 97 7.67 35.48 -9.77
C ALA A 97 7.55 36.59 -8.72
N HIS A 98 7.95 36.32 -7.47
CA HIS A 98 7.86 37.29 -6.38
C HIS A 98 9.00 38.32 -6.35
N GLY A 99 10.18 37.97 -6.87
CA GLY A 99 11.32 38.88 -6.97
C GLY A 99 11.14 40.01 -8.00
N THR A 100 10.12 39.93 -8.87
CA THR A 100 9.89 40.90 -9.95
C THR A 100 9.09 42.14 -9.49
N THR A 101 8.75 42.29 -8.21
CA THR A 101 7.97 43.46 -7.70
C THR A 101 8.83 44.55 -7.06
N ARG A 102 9.80 45.09 -7.80
CA ARG A 102 10.35 46.41 -7.44
C ARG A 102 10.87 47.12 -8.68
N GLU A 103 9.94 47.67 -9.46
CA GLU A 103 10.29 48.90 -10.16
C GLU A 103 10.51 49.99 -9.10
N PRO A 104 11.66 50.67 -9.10
CA PRO A 104 11.71 52.00 -8.52
C PRO A 104 10.80 52.87 -9.39
N VAL A 105 9.64 53.24 -8.86
CA VAL A 105 8.97 54.48 -9.28
C VAL A 105 9.98 55.58 -8.97
N ASP A 106 10.79 55.89 -9.98
CA ASP A 106 11.67 57.04 -9.96
C ASP A 106 10.75 58.26 -10.04
N GLY A 107 10.74 59.03 -8.96
CA GLY A 107 9.96 60.25 -8.85
C GLY A 107 10.54 61.28 -9.81
N GLY A 108 10.04 61.29 -11.05
CA GLY A 108 10.19 62.35 -12.03
C GLY A 108 8.82 62.95 -12.37
N GLU A 109 8.62 64.18 -11.91
CA GLU A 109 7.48 65.13 -11.99
C GLU A 109 6.64 65.24 -13.31
N PRO A 110 5.48 65.96 -13.26
CA PRO A 110 4.32 65.74 -14.11
C PRO A 110 4.38 66.43 -15.49
N ALA A 111 4.09 65.67 -16.55
CA ALA A 111 3.68 66.23 -17.83
C ALA A 111 2.15 66.18 -17.94
N THR A 112 1.55 67.36 -17.85
CA THR A 112 0.16 67.63 -18.23
C THR A 112 0.00 67.35 -19.72
N GLY A 113 -0.84 66.39 -20.09
CA GLY A 113 -1.12 66.05 -21.48
C GLY A 113 -2.27 65.06 -21.59
N SER A 114 -3.49 65.58 -21.61
CA SER A 114 -4.72 64.84 -21.85
C SER A 114 -4.78 64.23 -23.26
N ASP A 115 -5.65 63.22 -23.36
CA ASP A 115 -6.29 62.65 -24.55
C ASP A 115 -5.48 61.68 -25.42
N HIS A 116 -5.74 60.38 -25.28
CA HIS A 116 -6.79 59.74 -26.06
C HIS A 116 -7.11 58.33 -25.53
N VAL A 117 -8.39 57.97 -25.61
CA VAL A 117 -9.01 56.73 -25.16
C VAL A 117 -8.79 55.63 -26.20
N ASP A 118 -8.25 54.48 -25.80
CA ASP A 118 -8.63 53.20 -26.42
C ASP A 118 -8.75 52.12 -25.34
N SER A 119 -9.99 51.86 -24.94
CA SER A 119 -10.37 50.77 -24.06
C SER A 119 -10.33 49.44 -24.81
N GLY A 120 -9.13 48.91 -24.98
CA GLY A 120 -8.91 47.48 -25.24
C GLY A 120 -8.95 46.71 -23.92
N ALA A 121 -10.14 46.31 -23.47
CA ALA A 121 -10.32 45.52 -22.26
C ALA A 121 -9.42 44.26 -22.28
N PRO A 122 -8.64 43.97 -21.21
CA PRO A 122 -8.03 42.66 -21.09
C PRO A 122 -9.14 41.64 -20.86
N GLN A 123 -9.39 40.82 -21.88
CA GLN A 123 -10.21 39.62 -21.76
C GLN A 123 -9.69 38.79 -20.57
N PRO A 124 -10.53 38.43 -19.60
CA PRO A 124 -10.16 37.44 -18.61
C PRO A 124 -9.97 36.10 -19.35
N LEU A 125 -8.74 35.59 -19.35
CA LEU A 125 -8.49 34.21 -19.75
C LEU A 125 -9.30 33.32 -18.79
N LEU A 126 -10.29 32.67 -19.38
CA LEU A 126 -11.29 31.83 -18.74
C LEU A 126 -10.65 30.73 -17.85
N PRO A 127 -11.39 30.25 -16.84
CA PRO A 127 -10.98 29.10 -16.03
C PRO A 127 -10.76 27.85 -16.88
N PHE A 128 -9.74 27.09 -16.50
CA PHE A 128 -9.49 25.70 -16.88
C PHE A 128 -10.79 24.91 -17.07
N THR A 129 -11.13 24.61 -18.32
CA THR A 129 -12.18 23.65 -18.65
C THR A 129 -11.65 22.80 -19.80
N GLY A 130 -11.10 21.62 -19.50
CA GLY A 130 -10.54 20.78 -20.56
C GLY A 130 -9.62 19.64 -20.14
N LEU A 131 -9.88 18.97 -19.01
CA LEU A 131 -9.46 17.58 -18.86
C LEU A 131 -10.61 16.80 -18.22
N THR A 132 -11.66 16.55 -18.99
CA THR A 132 -12.53 15.41 -18.73
C THR A 132 -11.72 14.15 -19.02
N VAL A 133 -11.10 13.60 -17.97
CA VAL A 133 -10.81 12.17 -17.92
C VAL A 133 -12.17 11.49 -17.93
N VAL A 134 -12.59 11.02 -19.11
CA VAL A 134 -13.62 9.99 -19.20
C VAL A 134 -12.98 8.73 -18.64
N ALA A 135 -13.08 8.57 -17.32
CA ALA A 135 -12.99 7.26 -16.72
C ALA A 135 -14.24 6.52 -17.20
N ASP A 136 -14.10 5.73 -18.27
CA ASP A 136 -14.99 4.61 -18.54
C ASP A 136 -14.78 3.57 -17.41
N SER A 137 -15.25 3.92 -16.21
CA SER A 137 -15.37 2.97 -15.12
C SER A 137 -16.70 2.27 -15.31
N LYS A 138 -16.68 1.27 -16.20
CA LYS A 138 -17.69 0.23 -16.25
C LYS A 138 -17.43 -0.74 -15.09
N GLN A 139 -17.49 -0.21 -13.86
CA GLN A 139 -17.53 -1.01 -12.64
C GLN A 139 -18.99 -1.37 -12.38
N ASP A 140 -19.40 -2.46 -13.03
CA ASP A 140 -20.53 -3.25 -12.56
C ASP A 140 -20.09 -3.87 -11.23
N SER A 141 -20.52 -3.27 -10.13
CA SER A 141 -20.26 -3.74 -8.77
C SER A 141 -21.55 -3.68 -7.99
N SER A 142 -22.52 -4.47 -8.44
CA SER A 142 -23.62 -4.91 -7.61
C SER A 142 -23.16 -6.14 -6.84
N ILE A 143 -22.49 -5.94 -5.69
CA ILE A 143 -22.40 -6.96 -4.65
C ILE A 143 -22.86 -6.32 -3.34
N ARG A 144 -24.18 -6.39 -3.11
CA ARG A 144 -24.72 -6.33 -1.75
C ARG A 144 -24.58 -7.72 -1.15
N VAL A 145 -23.61 -7.91 -0.27
CA VAL A 145 -23.61 -9.02 0.69
C VAL A 145 -23.81 -8.40 2.08
N THR A 146 -25.07 -8.32 2.48
CA THR A 146 -25.45 -8.14 3.88
C THR A 146 -25.38 -9.52 4.54
N SER A 147 -24.27 -9.81 5.21
CA SER A 147 -24.20 -10.93 6.15
C SER A 147 -24.08 -10.35 7.56
N ALA A 148 -25.23 -10.20 8.21
CA ALA A 148 -25.30 -10.03 9.65
C ALA A 148 -25.06 -11.40 10.30
N THR A 149 -23.83 -11.67 10.74
CA THR A 149 -23.57 -12.81 11.62
C THR A 149 -23.54 -12.29 13.05
N GLN A 150 -24.65 -12.55 13.74
CA GLN A 150 -24.83 -12.41 15.16
C GLN A 150 -23.79 -13.28 15.89
N ILE A 151 -22.83 -12.63 16.56
CA ILE A 151 -21.83 -13.29 17.41
C ILE A 151 -22.54 -13.62 18.73
N THR A 152 -22.85 -14.91 18.91
CA THR A 152 -23.29 -15.44 20.21
C THR A 152 -22.05 -15.74 21.04
N ASP A 153 -21.91 -15.06 22.17
CA ASP A 153 -20.91 -15.33 23.20
C ASP A 153 -20.98 -16.79 23.67
N HIS A 154 -19.87 -17.51 23.57
CA HIS A 154 -19.65 -18.77 24.26
C HIS A 154 -18.59 -18.59 25.35
N PRO A 155 -18.85 -18.98 26.61
CA PRO A 155 -17.90 -18.84 27.69
C PRO A 155 -16.75 -19.85 27.59
N ALA A 156 -15.57 -19.39 27.97
CA ALA A 156 -14.31 -20.12 27.96
C ALA A 156 -14.36 -21.39 28.83
N THR A 157 -13.99 -22.54 28.25
CA THR A 157 -13.65 -23.76 29.00
C THR A 157 -12.17 -23.74 29.37
N THR A 158 -11.92 -23.68 30.68
CA THR A 158 -10.59 -23.82 31.29
C THR A 158 -10.09 -25.25 31.07
N SER A 159 -9.09 -25.41 30.20
CA SER A 159 -8.41 -26.68 29.97
C SER A 159 -7.36 -26.91 31.05
N THR A 160 -7.69 -27.78 32.00
CA THR A 160 -6.82 -28.26 33.07
C THR A 160 -5.70 -29.13 32.48
N ARG A 161 -4.47 -28.60 32.51
CA ARG A 161 -3.24 -29.28 32.08
C ARG A 161 -2.84 -30.36 33.10
N PRO A 162 -2.70 -31.65 32.71
CA PRO A 162 -2.19 -32.68 33.60
C PRO A 162 -0.67 -32.53 33.77
N ASP A 163 -0.24 -32.47 35.03
CA ASP A 163 1.16 -32.43 35.45
C ASP A 163 1.71 -33.86 35.47
N LEU A 164 2.53 -34.21 34.47
CA LEU A 164 3.20 -35.49 34.39
C LEU A 164 4.61 -35.35 34.98
N ARG A 165 4.74 -35.64 36.28
CA ARG A 165 6.03 -35.87 36.93
C ARG A 165 6.58 -37.25 36.54
N PRO A 166 7.81 -37.37 36.02
CA PRO A 166 8.45 -38.67 35.85
C PRO A 166 8.89 -39.23 37.22
N SER A 167 8.39 -40.42 37.54
CA SER A 167 8.81 -41.23 38.68
C SER A 167 10.16 -41.87 38.35
N VAL A 168 11.23 -41.43 39.01
CA VAL A 168 12.56 -42.06 38.92
C VAL A 168 12.67 -43.06 40.07
N SER A 169 12.66 -44.35 39.75
CA SER A 169 13.01 -45.41 40.69
C SER A 169 14.53 -45.52 40.80
N PRO A 170 15.11 -45.56 42.01
CA PRO A 170 16.50 -45.97 42.20
C PRO A 170 16.60 -47.50 42.13
N GLU A 171 17.35 -48.02 41.17
CA GLU A 171 17.85 -49.40 41.22
C GLU A 171 19.09 -49.47 42.11
N ASP A 172 19.03 -50.34 43.10
CA ASP A 172 20.13 -50.85 43.89
C ASP A 172 21.10 -51.66 43.02
N SER A 173 22.41 -51.35 43.06
CA SER A 173 23.55 -52.29 43.23
C SER A 173 24.89 -51.59 43.04
#